data_AF-A0A6A7VUK5-F1
#
_entry.id   AF-A0A6A7VUK5-F1
#
_cell.length_a   1.000
_cell.length_b   1.000
_cell.length_c   1.000
_cell.angle_alpha   90.00
_cell.angle_beta   90.00
_cell.angle_gamma   90.00
#
_symmetry.space_group_name_H-M   'P 1'
#
loop_
_entity.id
_entity.type
_entity.pdbx_description
1 polymer ?
#
loop_
_entity_poly.entity_id
_entity_poly.type
_entity_poly.pdbx_seq_one_letter_code
_entity_poly.pdbx_strand_id
1 'polypeptide(L)'
;MKIAVFCSANKNIDPDFFTLTEEMGKWMAENGHDLVFGGCNSGLMDCIGKAVKANGGRTIGVVPTLVERDGRTFPDLDIEIPCDNLSDRKDLMLAQSDIFVALPGGVGTLDEIFTIAAAHTIGYHHKMVILYNMKGFWNSTIALLDDMAEKSMIRGDWRDVIEVADNLEELKAIVENSH
;
A
#
# COMPACT_ATOMS: atom_id res chain seq x y z
N MET A 1 -14.33 -0.67 3.84
CA MET A 1 -13.64 0.16 2.82
C MET A 1 -12.61 -0.69 2.09
N LYS A 2 -12.10 -0.24 0.96
CA LYS A 2 -11.05 -0.91 0.19
C LYS A 2 -9.71 -0.24 0.45
N ILE A 3 -8.77 -0.97 1.04
CA ILE A 3 -7.43 -0.48 1.37
C ILE A 3 -6.46 -1.01 0.33
N ALA A 4 -5.86 -0.12 -0.46
CA ALA A 4 -4.73 -0.47 -1.31
C ALA A 4 -3.45 -0.62 -0.49
N VAL A 5 -2.70 -1.70 -0.73
CA VAL A 5 -1.41 -1.95 -0.09
C VAL A 5 -0.30 -1.99 -1.13
N PHE A 6 0.71 -1.14 -0.91
CA PHE A 6 1.97 -1.14 -1.65
C PHE A 6 3.08 -1.67 -0.74
N CYS A 7 3.88 -2.64 -1.22
CA CYS A 7 4.91 -3.26 -0.37
C CYS A 7 5.99 -4.01 -1.17
N SER A 8 7.05 -4.43 -0.48
CA SER A 8 8.17 -5.18 -1.07
C SER A 8 7.79 -6.60 -1.50
N ALA A 9 8.24 -7.00 -2.69
CA ALA A 9 8.22 -8.39 -3.15
C ALA A 9 9.40 -9.23 -2.63
N ASN A 10 10.39 -8.61 -1.95
CA ASN A 10 11.59 -9.29 -1.49
C ASN A 10 11.30 -10.15 -0.24
N LYS A 11 11.71 -11.42 -0.27
CA LYS A 11 11.55 -12.37 0.85
C LYS A 11 12.70 -12.27 1.87
N ASN A 12 13.85 -11.76 1.46
CA ASN A 12 15.06 -11.69 2.27
C ASN A 12 15.17 -10.30 2.92
N ILE A 13 14.21 -9.99 3.78
CA ILE A 13 14.15 -8.75 4.57
C ILE A 13 13.95 -9.09 6.05
N ASP A 14 13.97 -8.08 6.91
CA ASP A 14 13.76 -8.25 8.35
C ASP A 14 12.43 -8.99 8.63
N PRO A 15 12.45 -10.12 9.38
CA PRO A 15 11.26 -10.90 9.72
C PRO A 15 10.18 -10.09 10.44
N ASP A 16 10.55 -9.06 11.20
CA ASP A 16 9.57 -8.24 11.94
C ASP A 16 8.59 -7.54 10.99
N PHE A 17 9.00 -7.23 9.76
CA PHE A 17 8.10 -6.66 8.76
C PHE A 17 6.99 -7.64 8.36
N PHE A 18 7.26 -8.94 8.35
CA PHE A 18 6.23 -9.95 8.10
C PHE A 18 5.25 -10.02 9.27
N THR A 19 5.75 -10.06 10.51
CA THR A 19 4.90 -10.06 11.72
C THR A 19 3.94 -8.86 11.74
N LEU A 20 4.46 -7.66 11.53
CA LEU A 20 3.65 -6.42 11.51
C LEU A 20 2.66 -6.39 10.33
N THR A 21 3.04 -6.98 9.19
CA THR A 21 2.16 -7.12 8.03
C THR A 21 1.02 -8.12 8.30
N GLU A 22 1.30 -9.22 9.00
CA GLU A 22 0.29 -10.20 9.42
C GLU A 22 -0.72 -9.58 10.40
N GLU A 23 -0.24 -8.80 11.38
CA GLU A 23 -1.08 -8.07 12.33
C GLU A 23 -2.02 -7.09 11.62
N MET A 24 -1.51 -6.34 10.64
CA MET A 24 -2.32 -5.44 9.82
C MET A 24 -3.36 -6.22 9.01
N GLY A 25 -2.98 -7.31 8.34
CA GLY A 25 -3.90 -8.08 7.50
C GLY A 25 -5.02 -8.73 8.31
N LYS A 26 -4.70 -9.22 9.51
CA LYS A 26 -5.70 -9.69 10.47
C LYS A 26 -6.67 -8.59 10.85
N TRP A 27 -6.16 -7.42 11.26
CA TRP A 27 -7.00 -6.28 11.63
C TRP A 27 -7.92 -5.84 10.49
N MET A 28 -7.41 -5.75 9.25
CA MET A 28 -8.19 -5.39 8.07
C MET A 28 -9.40 -6.33 7.90
N ALA A 29 -9.16 -7.64 7.95
CA ALA A 29 -10.21 -8.64 7.78
C ALA A 29 -11.25 -8.58 8.91
N GLU A 30 -10.80 -8.49 10.17
CA GLU A 30 -11.68 -8.42 11.34
C GLU A 30 -12.59 -7.17 11.34
N ASN A 31 -12.18 -6.10 10.65
CA ASN A 31 -12.94 -4.84 10.53
C ASN A 31 -13.65 -4.68 9.18
N GLY A 32 -13.77 -5.75 8.40
CA GLY A 32 -14.49 -5.75 7.13
C GLY A 32 -13.88 -4.84 6.07
N HIS A 33 -12.55 -4.66 6.11
CA HIS A 33 -11.80 -3.96 5.07
C HIS A 33 -11.35 -4.95 3.98
N ASP A 34 -11.53 -4.57 2.73
CA ASP A 34 -11.04 -5.35 1.59
C ASP A 34 -9.59 -4.97 1.30
N LEU A 35 -8.76 -5.97 0.98
CA LEU A 35 -7.40 -5.76 0.49
C LEU A 35 -7.40 -5.55 -1.02
N VAL A 36 -6.78 -4.46 -1.48
CA VAL A 36 -6.40 -4.26 -2.89
C VAL A 36 -4.88 -4.23 -2.98
N PHE A 37 -4.26 -5.02 -3.84
CA PHE A 37 -2.79 -5.09 -3.90
C PHE A 37 -2.30 -5.59 -5.26
N GLY A 38 -0.99 -5.69 -5.42
CA GLY A 38 -0.34 -6.14 -6.66
C GLY A 38 -0.57 -7.61 -7.04
N GLY A 39 -1.24 -8.40 -6.19
CA GLY A 39 -1.64 -9.77 -6.49
C GLY A 39 -0.50 -10.77 -6.68
N CYS A 40 0.73 -10.45 -6.26
CA CYS A 40 1.89 -11.35 -6.37
C CYS A 40 2.08 -12.23 -5.11
N ASN A 41 2.56 -13.46 -5.29
CA ASN A 41 2.85 -14.44 -4.22
C ASN A 41 4.28 -14.34 -3.63
N SER A 42 4.81 -13.11 -3.46
CA SER A 42 6.16 -12.90 -2.94
C SER A 42 6.25 -11.78 -1.90
N GLY A 43 7.21 -11.93 -0.97
CA GLY A 43 7.52 -10.92 0.05
C GLY A 43 6.31 -10.57 0.91
N LEU A 44 6.17 -9.28 1.20
CA LEU A 44 5.08 -8.75 2.02
C LEU A 44 3.71 -8.84 1.30
N MET A 45 3.66 -8.95 -0.03
CA MET A 45 2.41 -9.12 -0.77
C MET A 45 1.74 -10.47 -0.47
N ASP A 46 2.53 -11.54 -0.46
CA ASP A 46 2.04 -12.87 -0.09
C ASP A 46 1.58 -12.92 1.38
N CYS A 47 2.34 -12.26 2.24
CA CYS A 47 2.08 -12.17 3.67
C CYS A 47 0.74 -11.48 3.97
N ILE A 48 0.52 -10.26 3.44
CA ILE A 48 -0.73 -9.53 3.67
C ILE A 48 -1.93 -10.26 3.06
N GLY A 49 -1.76 -10.84 1.85
CA GLY A 49 -2.80 -11.63 1.20
C GLY A 49 -3.23 -12.83 2.06
N LYS A 50 -2.27 -13.60 2.57
CA LYS A 50 -2.54 -14.73 3.48
C LYS A 50 -3.20 -14.30 4.76
N ALA A 51 -2.70 -13.24 5.39
CA ALA A 51 -3.23 -12.74 6.65
C ALA A 51 -4.70 -12.30 6.51
N VAL A 52 -5.04 -11.59 5.43
CA VAL A 52 -6.43 -11.18 5.16
C VAL A 52 -7.32 -12.41 4.90
N LYS A 53 -6.88 -13.34 4.04
CA LYS A 53 -7.66 -14.55 3.72
C LYS A 53 -7.87 -15.46 4.93
N ALA A 54 -6.84 -15.68 5.73
CA ALA A 54 -6.90 -16.52 6.92
C ALA A 54 -7.93 -16.02 7.96
N ASN A 55 -8.25 -14.73 7.93
CA ASN A 55 -9.22 -14.10 8.82
C ASN A 55 -10.56 -13.77 8.11
N GLY A 56 -10.82 -14.38 6.96
CA GLY A 56 -12.09 -14.28 6.25
C GLY A 56 -12.31 -12.97 5.47
N GLY A 57 -11.26 -12.15 5.32
CA GLY A 57 -11.30 -10.94 4.51
C GLY A 57 -11.24 -11.22 3.01
N ARG A 58 -11.60 -10.21 2.22
CA ARG A 58 -11.62 -10.28 0.76
C ARG A 58 -10.36 -9.69 0.14
N THR A 59 -9.82 -10.33 -0.89
CA THR A 59 -8.62 -9.90 -1.60
C THR A 59 -8.89 -9.60 -3.08
N ILE A 60 -8.36 -8.46 -3.54
CA ILE A 60 -8.47 -7.97 -4.91
C ILE A 60 -7.04 -7.74 -5.44
N GLY A 61 -6.63 -8.51 -6.44
CA GLY A 61 -5.30 -8.44 -7.03
C GLY A 61 -5.35 -7.73 -8.38
N VAL A 62 -4.52 -6.70 -8.58
CA VAL A 62 -4.29 -6.10 -9.90
C VAL A 62 -2.99 -6.66 -10.46
N VAL A 63 -3.11 -7.63 -11.37
CA VAL A 63 -2.02 -8.53 -11.78
C VAL A 63 -1.61 -8.24 -13.22
N PRO A 64 -0.33 -7.94 -13.49
CA PRO A 64 0.16 -7.83 -14.85
C PRO A 64 0.06 -9.16 -15.57
N THR A 65 -0.37 -9.15 -16.83
CA THR A 65 -0.46 -10.37 -17.67
C THR A 65 0.88 -11.12 -17.80
N LEU A 66 2.02 -10.43 -17.66
CA LEU A 66 3.35 -11.07 -17.61
C LEU A 66 3.58 -11.88 -16.31
N VAL A 67 3.03 -11.45 -15.18
CA VAL A 67 3.19 -12.10 -13.88
C VAL A 67 2.33 -13.37 -13.81
N GLU A 68 1.12 -13.31 -14.37
CA GLU A 68 0.20 -14.44 -14.51
C GLU A 68 0.87 -15.61 -15.26
N ARG A 69 1.57 -15.30 -16.36
CA ARG A 69 2.29 -16.28 -17.19
C ARG A 69 3.41 -17.03 -16.46
N ASP A 70 3.99 -16.42 -15.43
CA ASP A 70 5.11 -16.99 -14.68
C ASP A 70 4.65 -17.73 -13.40
N GLY A 71 3.34 -17.84 -13.16
CA GLY A 71 2.79 -18.52 -11.96
C GLY A 71 3.11 -17.80 -10.65
N ARG A 72 3.38 -16.48 -10.72
CA ARG A 72 3.73 -15.64 -9.56
C ARG A 72 2.52 -14.95 -8.93
N THR A 73 1.32 -15.31 -9.37
CA THR A 73 0.05 -14.80 -8.83
C THR A 73 -0.24 -15.39 -7.44
N PHE A 74 -0.82 -14.57 -6.57
CA PHE A 74 -1.38 -15.00 -5.30
C PHE A 74 -2.54 -15.97 -5.54
N PRO A 75 -2.50 -17.21 -5.03
CA PRO A 75 -3.44 -18.25 -5.44
C PRO A 75 -4.87 -18.04 -4.92
N ASP A 76 -5.03 -17.34 -3.79
CA ASP A 76 -6.31 -17.22 -3.10
C ASP A 76 -6.97 -15.84 -3.30
N LEU A 77 -6.83 -15.26 -4.50
CA LEU A 77 -7.53 -14.02 -4.87
C LEU A 77 -9.04 -14.25 -4.99
N ASP A 78 -9.85 -13.39 -4.37
CA ASP A 78 -11.30 -13.38 -4.61
C ASP A 78 -11.66 -12.68 -5.92
N ILE A 79 -10.89 -11.65 -6.27
CA ILE A 79 -11.02 -10.91 -7.52
C ILE A 79 -9.63 -10.71 -8.12
N GLU A 80 -9.44 -11.16 -9.34
CA GLU A 80 -8.25 -10.89 -10.14
C GLU A 80 -8.60 -9.89 -11.26
N ILE A 81 -7.87 -8.78 -11.31
CA ILE A 81 -8.02 -7.74 -12.32
C ILE A 81 -6.74 -7.74 -13.16
N PRO A 82 -6.79 -8.17 -14.44
CA PRO A 82 -5.62 -8.12 -15.30
C PRO A 82 -5.28 -6.66 -15.64
N CYS A 83 -3.99 -6.36 -15.75
CA CYS A 83 -3.50 -5.07 -16.24
C CYS A 83 -2.40 -5.23 -17.29
N ASP A 84 -2.28 -4.26 -18.17
CA ASP A 84 -1.38 -4.33 -19.33
C ASP A 84 0.05 -3.83 -19.01
N ASN A 85 0.16 -2.85 -18.11
CA ASN A 85 1.42 -2.20 -17.76
C ASN A 85 1.37 -1.55 -16.36
N LEU A 86 2.48 -0.97 -15.91
CA LEU A 86 2.59 -0.36 -14.58
C LEU A 86 1.69 0.87 -14.39
N SER A 87 1.43 1.65 -15.45
CA SER A 87 0.54 2.81 -15.36
C SER A 87 -0.91 2.37 -15.18
N ASP A 88 -1.38 1.48 -16.06
CA ASP A 88 -2.72 0.88 -15.98
C ASP A 88 -2.95 0.18 -14.63
N ARG A 89 -1.93 -0.53 -14.13
CA ARG A 89 -1.97 -1.14 -12.79
C ARG A 89 -2.27 -0.12 -11.69
N LYS A 90 -1.57 1.02 -11.69
CA LYS A 90 -1.77 2.07 -10.69
C LYS A 90 -3.14 2.72 -10.82
N ASP A 91 -3.62 2.94 -12.04
CA ASP A 91 -4.95 3.50 -12.31
C ASP A 91 -6.08 2.57 -11.83
N LEU A 92 -5.94 1.26 -12.08
CA LEU A 92 -6.88 0.25 -11.60
C LEU A 92 -6.89 0.14 -10.08
N MET A 93 -5.71 0.12 -9.44
CA MET A 93 -5.62 0.15 -7.97
C MET A 93 -6.26 1.42 -7.41
N LEU A 94 -6.03 2.59 -8.05
CA LEU A 94 -6.66 3.84 -7.65
C LEU A 94 -8.18 3.82 -7.79
N ALA A 95 -8.71 3.24 -8.87
CA ALA A 95 -10.15 3.09 -9.05
C ALA A 95 -10.77 2.11 -8.03
N GLN A 96 -10.00 1.13 -7.56
CA GLN A 96 -10.46 0.09 -6.65
C GLN A 96 -10.21 0.37 -5.17
N SER A 97 -9.65 1.51 -4.77
CA SER A 97 -9.30 1.76 -3.37
C SER A 97 -9.87 3.06 -2.83
N ASP A 98 -10.18 3.10 -1.55
CA ASP A 98 -10.63 4.30 -0.84
C ASP A 98 -9.41 5.02 -0.22
N ILE A 99 -8.44 4.25 0.25
CA ILE A 99 -7.20 4.72 0.88
C ILE A 99 -6.02 3.82 0.53
N PHE A 100 -4.80 4.32 0.68
CA PHE A 100 -3.57 3.60 0.38
C PHE A 100 -2.68 3.48 1.60
N VAL A 101 -2.05 2.33 1.78
CA VAL A 101 -1.07 2.08 2.84
C VAL A 101 0.21 1.53 2.21
N ALA A 102 1.33 2.16 2.51
CA ALA A 102 2.65 1.73 2.08
C ALA A 102 3.41 1.05 3.22
N LEU A 103 3.58 -0.25 3.08
CA LEU A 103 4.48 -1.05 3.93
C LEU A 103 5.93 -0.92 3.41
N PRO A 104 6.94 -1.40 4.16
CA PRO A 104 8.31 -1.39 3.71
C PRO A 104 8.50 -1.92 2.28
N GLY A 105 9.21 -1.14 1.47
CA GLY A 105 9.18 -1.26 0.02
C GLY A 105 10.39 -0.65 -0.67
N GLY A 106 10.59 -1.02 -1.94
CA GLY A 106 11.70 -0.53 -2.75
C GLY A 106 11.28 0.60 -3.70
N VAL A 107 12.03 0.75 -4.80
CA VAL A 107 11.76 1.73 -5.86
C VAL A 107 10.34 1.61 -6.42
N GLY A 108 9.82 0.38 -6.58
CA GLY A 108 8.44 0.19 -7.05
C GLY A 108 7.40 0.76 -6.08
N THR A 109 7.57 0.55 -4.79
CA THR A 109 6.69 1.11 -3.76
C THR A 109 6.78 2.63 -3.71
N LEU A 110 7.97 3.22 -3.90
CA LEU A 110 8.14 4.66 -4.02
C LEU A 110 7.44 5.24 -5.26
N ASP A 111 7.54 4.55 -6.41
CA ASP A 111 6.79 4.93 -7.63
C ASP A 111 5.28 4.92 -7.38
N GLU A 112 4.77 3.89 -6.71
CA GLU A 112 3.35 3.77 -6.34
C GLU A 112 2.92 4.92 -5.40
N ILE A 113 3.64 5.15 -4.30
CA ILE A 113 3.36 6.24 -3.33
C ILE A 113 3.29 7.59 -4.04
N PHE A 114 4.35 7.95 -4.78
CA PHE A 114 4.45 9.29 -5.36
C PHE A 114 3.54 9.49 -6.56
N THR A 115 3.12 8.43 -7.24
CA THR A 115 2.08 8.52 -8.27
C THR A 115 0.75 8.97 -7.66
N ILE A 116 0.34 8.34 -6.56
CA ILE A 116 -0.91 8.67 -5.87
C ILE A 116 -0.83 10.07 -5.25
N ALA A 117 0.27 10.38 -4.55
CA ALA A 117 0.45 11.69 -3.94
C ALA A 117 0.46 12.82 -4.99
N ALA A 118 1.18 12.65 -6.10
CA ALA A 118 1.23 13.65 -7.17
C ALA A 118 -0.15 13.87 -7.81
N ALA A 119 -0.91 12.79 -8.09
CA ALA A 119 -2.25 12.90 -8.65
C ALA A 119 -3.23 13.62 -7.70
N HIS A 120 -3.09 13.43 -6.38
CA HIS A 120 -3.83 14.19 -5.38
C HIS A 120 -3.51 15.69 -5.45
N THR A 121 -2.23 16.09 -5.51
CA THR A 121 -1.86 17.52 -5.56
C THR A 121 -2.42 18.28 -6.78
N ILE A 122 -2.71 17.57 -7.88
CA ILE A 122 -3.31 18.13 -9.10
C ILE A 122 -4.85 18.22 -8.96
N GLY A 123 -5.45 17.45 -8.06
CA GLY A 123 -6.90 17.40 -7.85
C GLY A 123 -7.61 16.32 -8.66
N TYR A 124 -6.90 15.28 -9.12
CA TYR A 124 -7.55 14.15 -9.81
C TYR A 124 -8.33 13.24 -8.86
N HIS A 125 -7.94 13.21 -7.59
CA HIS A 125 -8.65 12.55 -6.50
C HIS A 125 -8.23 13.18 -5.16
N HIS A 126 -8.87 12.77 -4.06
CA HIS A 126 -8.60 13.24 -2.69
C HIS A 126 -8.27 12.08 -1.73
N LYS A 127 -7.56 11.07 -2.23
CA LYS A 127 -7.27 9.84 -1.47
C LYS A 127 -5.88 9.96 -0.87
N MET A 128 -5.75 9.60 0.40
CA MET A 128 -4.51 9.71 1.15
C MET A 128 -3.62 8.47 0.97
N VAL A 129 -2.31 8.68 1.08
CA VAL A 129 -1.34 7.60 1.24
C VAL A 129 -0.81 7.61 2.67
N ILE A 130 -0.95 6.49 3.38
CA ILE A 130 -0.39 6.31 4.71
C ILE A 130 0.93 5.57 4.60
N LEU A 131 2.01 6.17 5.05
CA LEU A 131 3.28 5.50 5.29
C LEU A 131 3.18 4.73 6.61
N TYR A 132 3.04 3.41 6.54
CA TYR A 132 3.08 2.58 7.74
C TYR A 132 4.56 2.38 8.14
N ASN A 133 5.04 3.23 9.04
CA ASN A 133 6.44 3.43 9.39
C ASN A 133 6.98 2.36 10.35
N MET A 134 6.80 1.10 9.97
CA MET A 134 7.29 -0.07 10.69
C MET A 134 8.78 0.09 11.03
N LYS A 135 9.11 0.12 12.32
CA LYS A 135 10.49 0.25 12.82
C LYS A 135 11.24 1.48 12.28
N GLY A 136 10.53 2.54 11.89
CA GLY A 136 11.13 3.74 11.33
C GLY A 136 11.62 3.58 9.88
N PHE A 137 11.14 2.58 9.14
CA PHE A 137 11.57 2.30 7.76
C PHE A 137 11.48 3.54 6.85
N TRP A 138 10.42 4.35 7.01
CA TRP A 138 10.16 5.52 6.19
C TRP A 138 10.82 6.80 6.70
N ASN A 139 11.56 6.77 7.81
CA ASN A 139 12.21 7.96 8.39
C ASN A 139 13.08 8.73 7.37
N SER A 140 13.83 8.01 6.53
CA SER A 140 14.67 8.63 5.50
C SER A 140 13.85 9.29 4.40
N THR A 141 12.72 8.72 4.02
CA THR A 141 11.80 9.29 3.03
C THR A 141 11.10 10.52 3.60
N ILE A 142 10.67 10.46 4.85
CA ILE A 142 10.07 11.60 5.59
C ILE A 142 11.08 12.75 5.64
N ALA A 143 12.33 12.47 6.03
CA ALA A 143 13.39 13.48 6.05
C ALA A 143 13.68 14.09 4.66
N LEU A 144 13.58 13.30 3.59
CA LEU A 144 13.69 13.80 2.22
C LEU A 144 12.54 14.75 1.87
N LEU A 145 11.30 14.40 2.23
CA LEU A 145 10.14 15.24 1.97
C LEU A 145 10.19 16.54 2.78
N ASP A 146 10.63 16.47 4.04
CA ASP A 146 10.86 17.64 4.88
C ASP A 146 11.94 18.56 4.27
N ASP A 147 13.09 18.01 3.82
CA ASP A 147 14.14 18.80 3.13
C ASP A 147 13.63 19.46 1.83
N MET A 148 12.82 18.74 1.04
CA MET A 148 12.21 19.30 -0.17
C MET A 148 11.21 20.43 0.15
N ALA A 149 10.44 20.29 1.23
CA ALA A 149 9.52 21.32 1.70
C ALA A 149 10.28 22.56 2.20
N GLU A 150 11.35 22.38 2.99
CA GLU A 150 12.22 23.47 3.44
C GLU A 150 12.84 24.26 2.26
N LYS A 151 13.17 23.54 1.17
CA LYS A 151 13.66 24.14 -0.09
C LYS A 151 12.57 24.70 -0.99
N SER A 152 11.31 24.73 -0.54
CA SER A 152 10.14 25.22 -1.28
C SER A 152 9.90 24.48 -2.62
N MET A 153 10.36 23.23 -2.73
CA MET A 153 10.11 22.40 -3.91
C MET A 153 8.70 21.79 -3.88
N ILE A 154 8.17 21.56 -2.67
CA ILE A 154 6.79 21.14 -2.45
C ILE A 154 5.94 22.39 -2.21
N ARG A 155 4.82 22.51 -2.93
CA ARG A 155 3.84 23.56 -2.69
C ARG A 155 2.90 23.11 -1.58
N GLY A 156 2.77 23.89 -0.52
CA GLY A 156 1.96 23.53 0.64
C GLY A 156 2.70 22.57 1.58
N ASP A 157 1.95 21.84 2.40
CA ASP A 157 2.50 20.80 3.26
C ASP A 157 2.33 19.44 2.55
N TRP A 158 3.41 18.65 2.46
CA TRP A 158 3.30 17.30 1.90
C TRP A 158 2.40 16.40 2.76
N ARG A 159 2.21 16.76 4.04
CA ARG A 159 1.28 16.09 4.96
C ARG A 159 -0.19 16.27 4.59
N ASP A 160 -0.51 17.17 3.67
CA ASP A 160 -1.86 17.31 3.11
C ASP A 160 -2.24 16.12 2.21
N VAL A 161 -1.26 15.32 1.75
CA VAL A 161 -1.47 14.20 0.82
C VAL A 161 -0.92 12.86 1.32
N ILE A 162 0.02 12.88 2.26
CA ILE A 162 0.62 11.68 2.86
C ILE A 162 0.55 11.78 4.39
N GLU A 163 0.05 10.72 5.02
CA GLU A 163 0.07 10.55 6.48
C GLU A 163 1.10 9.51 6.91
N VAL A 164 1.46 9.52 8.19
CA VAL A 164 2.43 8.58 8.77
C VAL A 164 1.80 7.92 9.99
N ALA A 165 1.89 6.59 10.04
CA ALA A 165 1.53 5.80 11.21
C ALA A 165 2.76 5.02 11.69
N ASP A 166 3.20 5.21 12.91
CA ASP A 166 4.37 4.50 13.46
C ASP A 166 4.01 3.12 14.04
N ASN A 167 2.72 2.88 14.29
CA ASN A 167 2.22 1.62 14.83
C ASN A 167 0.79 1.33 14.35
N LEU A 168 0.29 0.13 14.67
CA LEU A 168 -1.01 -0.33 14.21
C LEU A 168 -2.16 0.50 14.80
N GLU A 169 -2.03 1.02 16.03
CA GLU A 169 -3.07 1.85 16.65
C GLU A 169 -3.21 3.20 15.96
N GLU A 170 -2.10 3.82 15.56
CA GLU A 170 -2.12 5.04 14.74
C GLU A 170 -2.70 4.77 13.35
N LEU A 171 -2.32 3.65 12.72
CA LEU A 171 -2.88 3.27 11.41
C LEU A 171 -4.41 3.11 11.49
N LYS A 172 -4.91 2.43 12.53
CA LYS A 172 -6.34 2.29 12.81
C LYS A 172 -7.02 3.65 12.92
N ALA A 173 -6.48 4.53 13.77
CA ALA A 173 -7.06 5.84 14.02
C ALA A 173 -7.15 6.68 12.73
N ILE A 174 -6.12 6.65 11.88
CA ILE A 174 -6.13 7.38 10.60
C ILE A 174 -7.21 6.81 9.67
N VAL A 175 -7.26 5.48 9.53
CA VAL A 175 -8.22 4.81 8.64
C VAL A 175 -9.67 5.05 9.10
N GLU A 176 -9.93 4.98 10.41
CA GLU A 176 -11.26 5.23 10.99
C GLU A 176 -11.69 6.71 10.92
N ASN A 177 -10.75 7.65 10.90
CA ASN A 177 -11.04 9.07 10.74
C ASN A 177 -11.22 9.51 9.28
N SER A 178 -10.88 8.65 8.32
CA SER A 178 -10.98 8.93 6.88
C SER A 178 -12.41 8.81 6.31
N HIS A 179 -13.44 9.00 7.15
CA HIS A 179 -14.87 8.87 6.83
C HIS A 179 -15.52 10.15 6.30
#